data_AF-A0A356EKH2-F1
#
_entry.id   AF-A0A356EKH2-F1
#
_cell.length_a   1.000
_cell.length_b   1.000
_cell.length_c   1.000
_cell.angle_alpha   90.00
_cell.angle_beta   90.00
_cell.angle_gamma   90.00
#
_symmetry.space_group_name_H-M   'P 1'
#
loop_
_entity.id
_entity.type
_entity.pdbx_description
1 polymer ?
#
loop_
_entity_poly.entity_id
_entity_poly.type
_entity_poly.pdbx_seq_one_letter_code
_entity_poly.pdbx_strand_id
1 'polypeptide(L)' 'MTPEQALQRQIECYRKMTGEQRLETALNLHALACEVAREGIRRQFSDADEAEIESHLRRRLEIGRR' A
#
# COMPACT_ATOMS: atom_id res chain seq x y z
N MET A 1 2.76 -21.31 15.84
CA MET A 1 3.40 -19.99 16.02
C MET A 1 2.39 -19.09 16.71
N THR A 2 2.72 -18.54 17.88
CA THR A 2 1.88 -17.54 18.57
C THR A 2 2.02 -16.16 17.90
N PRO A 3 1.11 -15.21 18.14
CA PRO A 3 1.24 -13.83 17.65
C PRO A 3 2.59 -13.19 18.03
N GLU A 4 3.09 -13.44 19.23
CA GLU A 4 4.37 -12.93 19.72
C GLU A 4 5.54 -13.56 18.95
N GLN A 5 5.48 -14.87 18.69
CA GLN A 5 6.47 -15.55 17.87
C GLN A 5 6.47 -15.05 16.42
N ALA A 6 5.29 -14.75 15.87
CA ALA A 6 5.15 -14.20 14.53
C ALA A 6 5.77 -12.79 14.43
N LEU A 7 5.47 -11.92 15.41
CA LEU A 7 6.04 -10.58 15.49
C LEU A 7 7.56 -10.62 15.63
N GLN A 8 8.08 -11.47 16.52
CA GLN A 8 9.53 -11.62 16.69
C GLN A 8 10.20 -12.07 15.39
N ARG A 9 9.60 -13.04 14.68
CA ARG A 9 10.10 -13.51 13.39
C ARG A 9 10.10 -12.40 12.34
N GLN A 10 9.06 -11.57 12.30
CA GLN A 10 8.96 -10.43 11.40
C GLN A 10 10.07 -9.41 11.66
N ILE A 11 10.32 -9.07 12.94
CA ILE A 11 11.39 -8.15 13.35
C ILE A 11 12.76 -8.69 12.92
N GLU A 12 13.00 -9.99 13.09
CA GLU A 12 14.26 -10.64 12.68
C GLU A 12 14.46 -10.59 11.16
N CYS A 13 13.40 -10.86 10.39
CA CYS A 13 13.45 -10.71 8.93
C CYS A 13 13.79 -9.26 8.55
N TYR A 14 13.10 -8.29 9.14
CA TYR A 14 13.33 -6.88 8.87
C TYR A 14 14.75 -6.44 9.20
N ARG A 15 15.31 -6.88 10.33
CA ARG A 15 16.71 -6.60 10.71
C ARG A 15 17.73 -7.16 9.74
N LYS A 16 17.44 -8.29 9.09
CA LYS A 16 18.32 -8.93 8.10
C LYS A 16 18.21 -8.32 6.70
N MET A 17 17.19 -7.50 6.44
CA MET A 17 17.01 -6.87 5.13
C MET A 17 18.06 -5.78 4.90
N THR A 18 18.61 -5.76 3.68
CA THR A 18 19.42 -4.64 3.18
C THR A 18 18.57 -3.38 2.97
N GLY A 19 19.21 -2.24 2.73
CA GLY A 19 18.50 -1.00 2.42
C GLY A 19 17.64 -1.13 1.16
N GLU A 20 18.16 -1.79 0.13
CA GLU A 20 17.49 -2.03 -1.15
C GLU A 20 16.23 -2.89 -0.95
N GLN A 21 16.34 -3.98 -0.19
CA GLN A 21 15.20 -4.86 0.10
C GLN A 21 14.09 -4.14 0.87
N ARG A 22 14.46 -3.22 1.78
CA ARG A 22 13.48 -2.40 2.50
C ARG A 22 12.81 -1.40 1.57
N LEU A 23 13.57 -0.76 0.68
CA LEU A 23 13.04 0.16 -0.31
C LEU A 23 12.07 -0.54 -1.26
N GLU A 24 12.46 -1.70 -1.79
CA GLU A 24 11.61 -2.53 -2.65
C GLU A 24 10.30 -2.91 -1.93
N THR A 25 10.39 -3.38 -0.68
CA THR A 25 9.22 -3.71 0.13
C THR A 25 8.28 -2.50 0.29
N ALA A 26 8.83 -1.32 0.58
CA ALA A 26 8.04 -0.10 0.73
C ALA A 26 7.36 0.34 -0.58
N LEU A 27 8.07 0.25 -1.71
CA LEU A 27 7.51 0.57 -3.02
C LEU A 27 6.41 -0.40 -3.42
N ASN A 28 6.60 -1.70 -3.19
CA ASN A 28 5.60 -2.72 -3.45
C ASN A 28 4.35 -2.53 -2.58
N LEU A 29 4.53 -2.20 -1.30
CA LEU A 29 3.42 -1.91 -0.40
C LEU A 29 2.64 -0.67 -0.85
N HIS A 30 3.34 0.37 -1.32
CA HIS A 30 2.69 1.57 -1.87
C HIS A 30 1.88 1.24 -3.13
N ALA A 31 2.44 0.45 -4.06
CA ALA A 31 1.73 0.01 -5.26
C ALA A 31 0.46 -0.77 -4.92
N LEU A 32 0.57 -1.77 -4.03
CA LEU A 32 -0.57 -2.56 -3.56
C LEU A 32 -1.65 -1.67 -2.92
N ALA A 33 -1.25 -0.73 -2.06
CA ALA A 33 -2.19 0.20 -1.43
C ALA A 33 -2.95 1.04 -2.47
N CYS A 34 -2.27 1.50 -3.52
CA CYS A 34 -2.90 2.22 -4.62
C CYS A 34 -3.88 1.33 -5.40
N GLU A 35 -3.57 0.06 -5.66
CA GLU A 35 -4.49 -0.89 -6.31
C GLU A 35 -5.76 -1.12 -5.48
N VAL A 36 -5.60 -1.40 -4.18
CA VAL A 36 -6.73 -1.56 -3.25
C VAL A 36 -7.59 -0.30 -3.23
N ALA A 37 -6.97 0.88 -3.23
CA ALA A 37 -7.69 2.15 -3.27
C ALA A 37 -8.47 2.33 -4.57
N ARG A 38 -7.91 1.98 -5.74
CA ARG A 38 -8.61 2.01 -7.04
C ARG A 38 -9.84 1.12 -7.02
N GLU A 39 -9.73 -0.11 -6.51
CA GLU A 39 -10.87 -1.02 -6.39
C GLU A 39 -11.98 -0.43 -5.50
N GLY A 40 -11.60 0.20 -4.38
CA GLY A 40 -12.55 0.91 -3.54
C GLY A 40 -13.21 2.09 -4.25
N ILE A 41 -12.47 2.83 -5.08
CA ILE A 41 -13.00 3.95 -5.87
C ILE A 41 -13.95 3.43 -6.95
N ARG A 42 -13.59 2.39 -7.71
CA ARG A 42 -14.47 1.76 -8.72
C ARG A 42 -15.82 1.36 -8.14
N ARG A 43 -15.81 0.79 -6.93
CA ARG A 43 -17.06 0.42 -6.24
C ARG A 43 -17.86 1.63 -5.77
N GLN A 44 -17.20 2.72 -5.39
CA GLN A 44 -17.85 3.95 -4.93
C GLN A 44 -18.41 4.79 -6.09
N PHE A 45 -17.75 4.76 -7.25
CA PHE A 45 -18.08 5.50 -8.45
C PHE A 45 -18.19 4.52 -9.62
N SER A 46 -19.33 3.82 -9.73
CA SER A 46 -19.52 2.73 -10.68
C SER A 46 -19.40 3.13 -12.16
N ASP A 47 -19.66 4.41 -12.45
CA ASP A 47 -19.66 4.95 -13.81
C ASP A 47 -18.37 5.71 -14.15
N ALA A 48 -17.43 5.78 -13.20
CA ALA A 48 -16.18 6.50 -13.39
C ALA A 48 -15.27 5.77 -14.40
N ASP A 49 -14.70 6.54 -15.32
CA ASP A 49 -13.64 6.04 -16.19
C ASP A 49 -12.29 5.95 -15.47
N GLU A 50 -11.29 5.37 -16.14
CA GLU A 50 -9.95 5.20 -15.55
C GLU A 50 -9.26 6.53 -15.21
N ALA A 51 -9.52 7.61 -15.96
CA ALA A 51 -8.95 8.92 -15.68
C ALA A 51 -9.58 9.56 -14.43
N GLU A 52 -10.89 9.39 -14.27
CA GLU A 52 -11.64 9.82 -13.09
C GLU A 52 -11.19 9.04 -11.84
N ILE A 53 -11.01 7.72 -11.96
CA ILE A 53 -10.48 6.87 -10.88
C ILE A 53 -9.09 7.35 -10.44
N GLU A 54 -8.19 7.64 -11.38
CA GLU A 54 -6.86 8.18 -11.08
C GLU A 54 -6.91 9.57 -10.43
N SER A 55 -7.82 10.43 -10.86
CA SER A 55 -8.05 11.74 -10.24
C SER A 55 -8.47 11.60 -8.78
N HIS A 56 -9.42 10.70 -8.49
CA HIS A 56 -9.84 10.37 -7.13
C HIS A 56 -8.68 9.79 -6.29
N LEU A 57 -7.89 8.89 -6.86
CA LEU A 57 -6.72 8.31 -6.17
C LEU A 57 -5.70 9.39 -5.80
N ARG A 58 -5.34 10.28 -6.74
CA ARG A 58 -4.41 11.40 -6.48
C ARG A 58 -4.90 12.29 -5.34
N ARG A 59 -6.18 12.66 -5.35
CA ARG A 59 -6.77 13.47 -4.27
C ARG A 59 -6.68 12.78 -2.90
N ARG A 60 -6.88 11.46 -2.84
CA ARG A 60 -6.71 10.70 -1.58
C ARG A 60 -5.26 10.69 -1.12
N LEU A 61 -4.31 10.48 -2.03
CA LEU A 61 -2.89 10.49 -1.70
C LEU A 61 -2.42 11.87 -1.21
N GLU A 62 -2.92 12.96 -1.79
CA GLU A 62 -2.62 14.33 -1.34
C GLU A 62 -3.09 14.60 0.08
N ILE A 63 -4.25 14.06 0.48
CA ILE A 63 -4.75 14.17 1.86
C ILE A 63 -3.79 13.46 2.82
N GLY A 64 -3.29 12.26 2.47
CA GLY A 64 -2.37 11.49 3.30
C GLY A 64 -0.92 11.98 3.33
N ARG A 65 -0.56 12.98 2.49
CA ARG A 65 0.77 13.62 2.51
C ARG A 65 0.89 14.75 3.54
N ARG A 66 -0.23 15.19 4.13
CA ARG A 66 -0.28 16.22 5.16
C ARG A 66 -0.20 15.59 6.55
#